data_AF-A0AAV3BGR2-F1
#
_entry.id   AF-A0AAV3BGR2-F1
#
_cell.length_a   1.000
_cell.length_b   1.000
_cell.length_c   1.000
_cell.angle_alpha   90.00
_cell.angle_beta   90.00
_cell.angle_gamma   90.00
#
_symmetry.space_group_name_H-M   'P 1'
#
loop_
_entity.id
_entity.type
_entity.pdbx_description
1 polymer ?
#
loop_
_entity_poly.entity_id
_entity_poly.type
_entity_poly.pdbx_seq_one_letter_code
_entity_poly.pdbx_strand_id
1 'polypeptide(L)'
;MKIRPLHDRVIVKRKEVESKSAGGIVLTGTAAGKSTRGEVLAVGNGRILDNGEIKPLDVKVGDVVIFNDGYGVKAEKIDNEEVLIMSESDILAIVEA
;
A
#
# COMPACT_ATOMS: atom_id res chain seq x y z
N MET A 1 -14.17 -3.66 11.24
CA MET A 1 -14.16 -2.23 11.64
C MET A 1 -13.77 -1.36 10.44
N LYS A 2 -14.15 -0.07 10.41
CA LYS A 2 -13.63 0.88 9.41
C LYS A 2 -12.37 1.56 9.97
N ILE A 3 -11.21 1.22 9.44
CA ILE A 3 -9.96 1.88 9.83
C ILE A 3 -9.88 3.20 9.07
N ARG A 4 -9.58 4.29 9.79
CA ARG A 4 -9.41 5.61 9.20
C ARG A 4 -7.96 6.07 9.37
N PRO A 5 -7.16 6.13 8.29
CA PRO A 5 -5.82 6.71 8.38
C PRO A 5 -5.87 8.21 8.67
N LEU A 6 -4.78 8.74 9.26
CA LEU A 6 -4.63 10.15 9.61
C LEU A 6 -3.70 10.85 8.64
N HIS A 7 -3.94 12.15 8.39
CA HIS A 7 -3.09 13.00 7.54
C HIS A 7 -2.87 12.40 6.14
N ASP A 8 -1.61 12.24 5.74
CA ASP A 8 -1.18 11.69 4.45
C ASP A 8 -0.92 10.17 4.49
N ARG A 9 -1.44 9.48 5.51
CA ARG A 9 -1.32 8.03 5.62
C ARG A 9 -2.29 7.32 4.71
N VAL A 10 -1.85 6.16 4.23
CA VAL A 10 -2.59 5.26 3.35
C VAL A 10 -2.52 3.86 3.92
N ILE A 11 -3.64 3.13 3.84
CA ILE A 11 -3.74 1.74 4.27
C ILE A 11 -3.85 0.87 3.03
N VAL A 12 -2.96 -0.10 2.91
CA VAL A 12 -2.81 -0.96 1.75
C VAL A 12 -2.88 -2.42 2.17
N LYS A 13 -3.63 -3.23 1.42
CA LYS A 13 -3.60 -4.69 1.52
C LYS A 13 -2.57 -5.22 0.54
N ARG A 14 -1.57 -5.95 1.03
CA ARG A 14 -0.54 -6.55 0.18
C ARG A 14 -1.18 -7.56 -0.78
N LYS A 15 -0.89 -7.46 -2.08
CA LYS A 15 -1.26 -8.50 -3.05
C LYS A 15 -0.26 -9.65 -2.97
N GLU A 16 -0.73 -10.86 -3.17
CA GLU A 16 0.17 -12.02 -3.26
C GLU A 16 1.11 -11.87 -4.46
N VAL A 17 2.36 -12.30 -4.30
CA VAL A 17 3.31 -12.38 -5.41
C VAL A 17 2.87 -13.51 -6.33
N GLU A 18 2.78 -13.23 -7.63
CA GLU A 18 2.54 -14.28 -8.63
C GLU A 18 3.65 -15.34 -8.49
N SER A 19 3.25 -16.53 -8.06
CA SER A 19 4.15 -17.69 -7.87
C SER A 19 4.69 -18.25 -9.20
N LYS A 20 4.27 -17.68 -10.32
CA LYS A 20 4.71 -18.03 -11.67
C LYS A 20 5.56 -16.89 -12.21
N SER A 21 6.80 -17.18 -12.56
CA SER A 21 7.61 -16.25 -13.33
C SER A 21 7.01 -16.05 -14.73
N ALA A 22 7.38 -14.97 -15.42
CA ALA A 22 6.95 -14.70 -16.79
C ALA A 22 7.26 -15.85 -17.80
N GLY A 23 8.18 -16.76 -17.45
CA GLY A 23 8.51 -17.96 -18.23
C GLY A 23 7.73 -19.23 -17.84
N GLY A 24 6.72 -19.14 -16.96
CA GLY A 24 5.92 -20.29 -16.54
C GLY A 24 6.57 -21.20 -15.49
N ILE A 25 7.74 -20.82 -14.96
CA ILE A 25 8.42 -21.56 -13.90
C ILE A 25 7.73 -21.24 -12.58
N VAL A 26 7.18 -22.27 -11.94
CA VAL A 26 6.60 -22.18 -10.60
C VAL A 26 7.74 -22.06 -9.59
N LEU A 27 7.79 -20.94 -8.86
CA LEU A 27 8.74 -20.75 -7.77
C LEU A 27 8.26 -21.54 -6.55
N THR A 28 8.93 -22.65 -6.24
CA THR A 28 8.64 -23.45 -5.04
C THR A 28 9.44 -22.93 -3.84
N GLY A 29 8.76 -22.52 -2.77
CA GLY A 29 9.37 -22.15 -1.49
C GLY A 29 9.72 -20.66 -1.37
N THR A 30 10.22 -20.30 -0.18
CA THR A 30 10.55 -18.98 0.42
C THR A 30 11.31 -17.94 -0.42
N ALA A 31 11.53 -18.18 -1.72
CA ALA A 31 12.07 -17.24 -2.70
C ALA A 31 11.02 -16.26 -3.26
N ALA A 32 9.74 -16.44 -2.93
CA ALA A 32 8.73 -15.41 -3.16
C ALA A 32 9.05 -14.21 -2.25
N GLY A 33 9.70 -13.19 -2.81
CA GLY A 33 9.99 -11.94 -2.11
C GLY A 33 8.70 -11.31 -1.57
N LYS A 34 8.82 -10.40 -0.59
CA LYS A 34 7.65 -9.63 -0.13
C LYS A 34 7.08 -8.84 -1.31
N SER A 35 5.78 -8.97 -1.56
CA SER A 35 5.12 -8.20 -2.61
C SER A 35 5.22 -6.71 -2.30
N THR A 36 5.74 -5.96 -3.26
CA THR A 36 5.77 -4.48 -3.27
C THR A 36 4.51 -3.90 -3.93
N ARG A 37 3.53 -4.75 -4.24
CA ARG A 37 2.22 -4.36 -4.79
C ARG A 37 1.13 -4.57 -3.76
N GLY A 38 0.16 -3.67 -3.76
CA GLY A 38 -1.01 -3.81 -2.90
C GLY A 38 -2.18 -2.95 -3.36
N GLU A 39 -3.33 -3.20 -2.78
CA GLU A 39 -4.58 -2.49 -3.05
C GLU A 39 -4.89 -1.51 -1.90
N VAL A 40 -5.24 -0.28 -2.24
CA VAL A 40 -5.55 0.77 -1.25
C VAL A 40 -6.93 0.50 -0.64
N LEU A 41 -6.96 0.28 0.67
CA LEU A 41 -8.20 0.08 1.44
C LEU A 41 -8.77 1.38 1.99
N ALA A 42 -7.89 2.32 2.37
CA ALA A 42 -8.30 3.59 2.95
C ALA A 42 -7.21 4.66 2.74
N VAL A 43 -7.66 5.90 2.53
CA VAL A 43 -6.81 7.07 2.35
C VAL A 43 -7.10 8.12 3.41
N GLY A 44 -6.06 8.81 3.86
CA GLY A 44 -6.18 9.90 4.81
C GLY A 44 -6.73 11.17 4.15
N ASN A 45 -6.88 12.23 4.94
CA ASN A 45 -7.41 13.49 4.42
C ASN A 45 -6.41 14.22 3.49
N GLY A 46 -5.12 13.91 3.61
CA GLY A 46 -4.07 14.60 2.88
C GLY A 46 -3.01 15.25 3.76
N ARG A 47 -2.01 15.85 3.12
CA ARG A 47 -0.92 16.56 3.78
C ARG A 47 -1.37 17.97 4.16
N ILE A 48 -1.10 18.36 5.40
CA ILE A 48 -1.33 19.73 5.87
C ILE A 48 -0.16 20.58 5.37
N LEU A 49 -0.45 21.63 4.63
CA LEU A 49 0.51 22.61 4.14
C LEU A 49 0.79 23.67 5.21
N ASP A 50 1.87 24.43 5.05
CA ASP A 50 2.28 25.48 6.00
C ASP A 50 1.24 26.61 6.14
N ASN A 51 0.38 26.78 5.12
CA ASN A 51 -0.73 27.73 5.11
C ASN A 51 -1.99 27.21 5.82
N GLY A 52 -1.98 25.97 6.34
CA GLY A 52 -3.11 25.32 7.00
C GLY A 52 -4.09 24.63 6.04
N GLU A 53 -3.88 24.70 4.73
CA GLU A 53 -4.69 23.97 3.75
C GLU A 53 -4.31 22.49 3.71
N ILE A 54 -5.27 21.64 3.34
CA ILE A 54 -5.06 20.22 3.19
C ILE A 54 -4.90 19.92 1.70
N LYS A 55 -3.70 19.51 1.30
CA LYS A 55 -3.47 18.96 -0.04
C LYS A 55 -3.98 17.51 -0.07
N PRO A 56 -5.01 17.19 -0.88
CA PRO A 56 -5.53 15.83 -0.98
C PRO A 56 -4.47 14.89 -1.56
N LEU A 57 -4.62 13.60 -1.27
CA LEU A 57 -3.77 12.54 -1.80
C LEU A 57 -4.16 12.24 -3.25
N ASP A 58 -3.17 11.88 -4.06
CA ASP A 58 -3.39 11.49 -5.46
C ASP A 58 -3.95 10.05 -5.57
N VAL A 59 -3.66 9.21 -4.57
CA VAL A 59 -4.17 7.84 -4.47
C VAL A 59 -5.61 7.77 -3.96
N LYS A 60 -6.38 6.81 -4.48
CA LYS A 60 -7.77 6.56 -4.11
C LYS A 60 -7.98 5.14 -3.61
N VAL A 61 -9.09 4.95 -2.90
CA VAL A 61 -9.51 3.61 -2.44
C VAL A 61 -9.81 2.73 -3.67
N GLY A 62 -9.25 1.52 -3.68
CA GLY A 62 -9.34 0.57 -4.78
C GLY A 62 -8.16 0.62 -5.76
N ASP A 63 -7.30 1.63 -5.68
CA ASP A 63 -6.12 1.71 -6.55
C ASP A 63 -5.13 0.60 -6.22
N VAL A 64 -4.51 0.04 -7.26
CA VAL A 64 -3.38 -0.88 -7.11
C VAL A 64 -2.11 -0.06 -7.13
N VAL A 65 -1.34 -0.08 -6.05
CA VAL A 65 -0.14 0.73 -5.89
C VAL A 65 1.12 -0.12 -5.80
N ILE A 66 2.21 0.45 -6.29
CA ILE A 66 3.58 -0.03 -6.05
C ILE A 66 4.16 0.84 -4.95
N PHE A 67 4.65 0.24 -3.88
CA PHE A 67 5.23 0.94 -2.74
C PHE A 67 6.60 0.37 -2.39
N ASN A 68 7.41 1.18 -1.72
CA ASN A 68 8.67 0.73 -1.15
C ASN A 68 8.41 0.12 0.25
N ASP A 69 8.75 -1.15 0.46
CA ASP A 69 8.66 -1.82 1.76
C ASP A 69 9.85 -1.42 2.65
N GLY A 70 9.90 -0.13 3.02
CA GLY A 70 10.94 0.47 3.83
C GLY A 70 10.55 0.66 5.30
N TYR A 71 11.39 1.35 6.07
CA TYR A 71 11.18 1.60 7.52
C TYR A 71 9.90 2.41 7.84
N GLY A 72 9.41 3.20 6.88
CA GLY A 72 8.17 3.98 7.02
C GLY A 72 6.89 3.14 7.00
N VAL A 73 6.97 1.90 6.50
CA VAL A 73 5.84 0.99 6.37
C VAL A 73 5.66 0.19 7.66
N LYS A 74 4.45 0.24 8.22
CA LYS A 74 4.06 -0.56 9.39
C LYS A 74 3.04 -1.62 8.99
N ALA A 75 3.33 -2.87 9.34
CA ALA A 75 2.35 -3.95 9.26
C ALA A 75 1.53 -4.00 10.54
N GLU A 76 0.21 -4.06 10.40
CA GLU A 76 -0.73 -4.24 11.51
C GLU A 76 -1.75 -5.31 11.15
N LYS A 77 -2.24 -6.03 12.16
CA LYS A 77 -3.30 -7.03 11.99
C LYS A 77 -4.61 -6.45 12.47
N ILE A 78 -5.57 -6.31 11.57
CA ILE A 78 -6.89 -5.76 11.88
C ILE A 78 -7.93 -6.73 11.35
N ASP A 79 -8.85 -7.17 12.21
CA ASP A 79 -9.90 -8.13 11.86
C ASP A 79 -9.39 -9.43 11.20
N ASN A 80 -8.24 -9.93 11.65
CA ASN A 80 -7.49 -11.07 11.07
C ASN A 80 -6.91 -10.85 9.67
N GLU A 81 -6.98 -9.63 9.13
CA GLU A 81 -6.27 -9.25 7.90
C GLU A 81 -4.98 -8.50 8.22
N GLU A 82 -3.90 -8.84 7.53
CA GLU A 82 -2.64 -8.10 7.59
C GLU A 82 -2.71 -6.91 6.63
N VAL A 83 -2.61 -5.71 7.17
CA VAL A 83 -2.63 -4.46 6.42
C VAL A 83 -1.33 -3.69 6.64
N LEU A 84 -0.95 -2.92 5.63
CA LEU A 84 0.22 -2.06 5.65
C LEU A 84 -0.24 -0.62 5.77
N ILE A 85 0.35 0.12 6.70
CA ILE A 85 0.12 1.54 6.92
C ILE A 85 1.41 2.28 6.53
N MET A 86 1.32 3.20 5.59
CA MET A 86 2.46 3.97 5.09
C MET A 86 2.05 5.42 4.78
N SER A 87 3.02 6.30 4.52
CA SER A 87 2.73 7.63 3.97
C SER A 87 2.59 7.56 2.45
N GLU A 88 1.87 8.49 1.85
CA GLU A 88 1.84 8.67 0.40
C GLU A 88 3.26 8.78 -0.20
N SER A 89 4.25 9.31 0.53
CA SER A 89 5.63 9.38 0.05
C SER A 89 6.31 8.03 -0.19
N ASP A 90 5.82 6.96 0.44
CA ASP A 90 6.33 5.60 0.25
C ASP A 90 5.70 4.90 -0.97
N ILE A 91 4.66 5.51 -1.56
CA ILE A 91 3.99 5.03 -2.77
C ILE A 91 4.74 5.58 -3.98
N LEU A 92 5.18 4.66 -4.86
CA LEU A 92 6.01 4.97 -6.01
C LEU A 92 5.18 5.15 -7.29
N ALA A 93 4.10 4.39 -7.45
CA ALA A 93 3.25 4.43 -8.64
C ALA A 93 1.87 3.81 -8.39
N ILE A 94 0.89 4.20 -9.21
CA ILE A 94 -0.40 3.52 -9.37
C ILE A 94 -0.31 2.65 -10.63
N VAL A 95 -0.76 1.40 -10.54
CA VAL A 95 -0.87 0.48 -11.67
C VAL A 95 -2.23 0.66 -12.31
N GLU A 96 -2.28 1.43 -13.38
CA GLU A 96 -3.46 1.60 -14.23
C GLU A 96 -3.52 0.48 -15.28
N ALA A 97 -4.73 0.10 -15.70
CA ALA A 97 -4.97 -0.93 -16.71
C ALA A 97 -4.87 -0.39 -18.14
#